data_AF-A0A923VL67-F1
#
_entry.id   AF-A0A923VL67-F1
#
_cell.length_a   1.000
_cell.length_b   1.000
_cell.length_c   1.000
_cell.angle_alpha   90.00
_cell.angle_beta   90.00
_cell.angle_gamma   90.00
#
_symmetry.space_group_name_H-M   'P 1'
#
loop_
_entity.id
_entity.type
_entity.pdbx_description
1 polymer ?
#
loop_
_entity_poly.entity_id
_entity_poly.type
_entity_poly.pdbx_seq_one_letter_code
_entity_poly.pdbx_strand_id
1 'polypeptide(L)'
;MAQANSPVNAGVQGKIVQCIGAVVDVEFPRDQMPKIYDALKLQGSALTLEVQQQLGDGVVRTIALGSSDGLRRGLMVDNTGAPITVPVGKATLGRIMDVLGNPIDERGPVGSELTASIHRKAPAYDELSPSQELLETGIKVIDLVCPFAKGGKVGLFGGAGVGKTVNMMELINNIAKAHSGLSVFAGVGERTREGNDFYHEMADSGVVNLENLPESKVAMVYGQMNEPPGNRLRVALTGLTIAESFRDEGRDVLFFVDNIYRYTLAGTEVSALLGRMPSAVGYQPTLAEEMGRLQERITSTKVGSITSIQAVYVPADDLTDPSPATTFAHLDSTVVLSRDIASLGIYPAVDPLDSTSRQLDPLVVGQDHYETARAVQGTLQRYKELRDIIAILGMDELAPEDKLAVARARKIQRFLSQPFHVAEVFTGSPGKYVSLAETIRGFKMIVAGECDHLPEQAFYMVGTIDEAFEKAKKV
;
A
#
# COMPACT_ATOMS: atom_id res chain seq x y z
N MET A 1 -46.94 4.76 0.77
CA MET A 1 -47.15 3.40 1.31
C MET A 1 -46.73 2.40 0.24
N ALA A 2 -45.96 1.39 0.65
CA ALA A 2 -45.64 0.15 -0.05
C ALA A 2 -44.76 0.23 -1.31
N GLN A 3 -43.46 0.00 -1.14
CA GLN A 3 -42.81 -1.17 -1.74
C GLN A 3 -42.00 -1.85 -0.63
N ALA A 4 -42.53 -3.00 -0.19
CA ALA A 4 -41.95 -3.83 0.84
C ALA A 4 -40.66 -4.46 0.33
N ASN A 5 -39.65 -4.49 1.21
CA ASN A 5 -38.42 -5.26 1.07
C ASN A 5 -38.72 -6.65 0.49
N SER A 6 -37.99 -7.00 -0.56
CA SER A 6 -37.89 -8.36 -1.07
C SER A 6 -37.64 -9.35 0.07
N PRO A 7 -38.28 -10.53 0.07
CA PRO A 7 -38.15 -11.49 1.16
C PRO A 7 -36.71 -12.01 1.21
N VAL A 8 -36.01 -11.72 2.30
CA VAL A 8 -34.83 -12.48 2.71
C VAL A 8 -35.31 -13.93 2.81
N ASN A 9 -34.72 -14.83 2.01
CA ASN A 9 -34.98 -16.27 2.09
C ASN A 9 -35.07 -16.68 3.56
N ALA A 10 -36.04 -17.53 3.91
CA ALA A 10 -36.16 -18.11 5.25
C ALA A 10 -34.84 -18.83 5.58
N GLY A 11 -33.91 -18.07 6.16
CA GLY A 11 -32.51 -18.44 6.25
C GLY A 11 -32.33 -19.50 7.31
N VAL A 12 -31.32 -20.35 7.11
CA VAL A 12 -30.89 -21.27 8.16
C VAL A 12 -30.55 -20.44 9.40
N GLN A 13 -31.21 -20.72 10.52
CA GLN A 13 -31.00 -20.00 11.77
C GLN A 13 -30.11 -20.81 12.71
N GLY A 14 -29.18 -20.11 13.33
CA GLY A 14 -28.32 -20.62 14.38
C GLY A 14 -28.50 -19.83 15.66
N LYS A 15 -27.93 -20.34 16.74
CA LYS A 15 -28.02 -19.77 18.08
C LYS A 15 -26.64 -19.59 18.67
N ILE A 16 -26.36 -18.42 19.25
CA ILE A 16 -25.08 -18.18 19.92
C ILE A 16 -24.96 -19.09 21.15
N VAL A 17 -23.91 -19.91 21.21
CA VAL A 17 -23.63 -20.81 22.34
C VAL A 17 -22.52 -20.28 23.25
N GLN A 18 -21.55 -19.55 22.70
CA GLN A 18 -20.41 -19.04 23.45
C GLN A 18 -19.86 -17.75 22.81
N CYS A 19 -19.38 -16.82 23.66
CA CYS A 19 -18.70 -15.60 23.24
C CYS A 19 -17.38 -15.48 24.01
N ILE A 20 -16.26 -15.36 23.31
CA ILE A 20 -14.92 -15.11 23.87
C ILE A 20 -14.30 -13.93 23.12
N GLY A 21 -14.47 -12.73 23.66
CA GLY A 21 -14.07 -11.50 22.97
C GLY A 21 -14.72 -11.42 21.58
N ALA A 22 -13.90 -11.23 20.55
CA ALA A 22 -14.37 -11.18 19.15
C ALA A 22 -14.71 -12.54 18.53
N VAL A 23 -14.45 -13.66 19.22
CA VAL A 23 -14.80 -15.00 18.74
C VAL A 23 -16.15 -15.42 19.29
N VAL A 24 -17.06 -15.82 18.41
CA VAL A 24 -18.42 -16.22 18.75
C VAL A 24 -18.67 -17.60 18.16
N ASP A 25 -19.05 -18.56 19.00
CA ASP A 25 -19.45 -19.89 18.56
C ASP A 25 -20.98 -19.92 18.40
N VAL A 26 -21.44 -20.39 17.25
CA VAL A 26 -22.86 -20.42 16.85
C VAL A 26 -23.25 -21.84 16.49
N GLU A 27 -24.33 -22.34 17.07
CA GLU A 27 -24.88 -23.68 16.80
C GLU A 27 -25.96 -23.59 15.74
N PHE A 28 -25.84 -24.39 14.69
CA PHE A 28 -26.79 -24.56 13.60
C PHE A 28 -27.31 -26.01 13.55
N PRO A 29 -28.47 -26.26 12.93
CA PRO A 29 -28.90 -27.62 12.59
C PRO A 29 -27.82 -28.35 11.79
N ARG A 30 -27.56 -29.62 12.14
CA ARG A 30 -26.44 -30.42 11.58
C ARG A 30 -26.49 -30.58 10.06
N ASP A 31 -27.70 -30.59 9.50
CA ASP A 31 -28.00 -30.70 8.07
C ASP A 31 -27.80 -29.39 7.30
N GLN A 32 -27.65 -28.26 8.00
CA GLN A 32 -27.63 -26.92 7.40
C GLN A 32 -26.44 -26.08 7.91
N MET A 33 -25.31 -26.74 8.18
CA MET A 33 -24.12 -26.07 8.70
C MET A 33 -23.55 -25.06 7.67
N PRO A 34 -23.30 -23.80 8.08
CA PRO A 34 -22.65 -22.81 7.22
C PRO A 34 -21.26 -23.24 6.78
N LYS A 35 -20.85 -22.81 5.58
CA LYS A 35 -19.49 -23.06 5.06
C LYS A 35 -18.49 -22.11 5.70
N ILE A 36 -17.21 -22.49 5.63
CA ILE A 36 -16.12 -21.58 6.01
C ILE A 36 -16.18 -20.35 5.09
N TYR A 37 -16.04 -19.18 5.70
CA TYR A 37 -16.19 -17.84 5.14
C TYR A 37 -17.61 -17.34 4.90
N ASP A 38 -18.65 -18.14 5.15
CA ASP A 38 -20.03 -17.62 5.10
C ASP A 38 -20.21 -16.49 6.12
N ALA A 39 -20.93 -15.45 5.71
CA ALA A 39 -21.32 -14.34 6.56
C ALA A 39 -22.60 -14.72 7.32
N LEU A 40 -22.63 -14.42 8.62
CA LEU A 40 -23.80 -14.61 9.46
C LEU A 40 -24.25 -13.26 10.01
N LYS A 41 -25.56 -12.99 9.97
CA LYS A 41 -26.13 -11.74 10.46
C LYS A 41 -26.86 -11.96 11.77
N LEU A 42 -26.54 -11.15 12.77
CA LEU A 42 -27.23 -11.19 14.06
C LEU A 42 -28.61 -10.55 13.94
N GLN A 43 -29.67 -11.21 14.42
CA GLN A 43 -31.01 -10.63 14.39
C GLN A 43 -31.11 -9.40 15.28
N GLY A 44 -31.65 -8.30 14.73
CA GLY A 44 -31.84 -7.04 15.45
C GLY A 44 -30.57 -6.24 15.70
N SER A 45 -29.44 -6.61 15.08
CA SER A 45 -28.17 -5.87 15.15
C SER A 45 -27.54 -5.77 13.76
N ALA A 46 -26.70 -4.75 13.56
CA ALA A 46 -25.88 -4.63 12.35
C ALA A 46 -24.63 -5.54 12.38
N LEU A 47 -24.39 -6.25 13.49
CA LEU A 47 -23.21 -7.09 13.64
C LEU A 47 -23.22 -8.27 12.65
N THR A 48 -22.13 -8.39 11.91
CA THR A 48 -21.85 -9.52 11.03
C THR A 48 -20.78 -10.40 11.64
N LEU A 49 -20.96 -11.71 11.57
CA LEU A 49 -19.99 -12.72 11.99
C LEU A 49 -19.49 -13.46 10.74
N GLU A 50 -18.19 -13.77 10.67
CA GLU A 50 -17.62 -14.58 9.58
C GLU A 50 -17.18 -15.95 10.09
N VAL A 51 -17.67 -17.02 9.48
CA VAL A 51 -17.32 -18.40 9.85
C VAL A 51 -15.85 -18.69 9.54
N GLN A 52 -15.09 -19.11 10.55
CA GLN A 52 -13.68 -19.47 10.39
C GLN A 52 -13.43 -20.98 10.44
N GLN A 53 -14.16 -21.69 11.30
CA GLN A 53 -13.94 -23.12 11.55
C GLN A 53 -15.27 -23.81 11.86
N GLN A 54 -15.35 -25.10 11.53
CA GLN A 54 -16.44 -25.97 11.95
C GLN A 54 -15.90 -26.86 13.07
N LEU A 55 -16.42 -26.73 14.30
CA LEU A 55 -15.93 -27.46 15.47
C LEU A 55 -16.51 -28.88 15.56
N GLY A 56 -17.63 -29.12 14.91
CA GLY A 56 -18.41 -30.35 15.01
C GLY A 56 -19.75 -30.13 15.70
N ASP A 57 -20.62 -31.15 15.66
CA ASP A 57 -21.94 -31.14 16.29
C ASP A 57 -22.88 -29.97 15.89
N GLY A 58 -22.67 -29.37 14.71
CA GLY A 58 -23.44 -28.22 14.26
C GLY A 58 -22.90 -26.88 14.75
N VAL A 59 -21.81 -26.86 15.53
CA VAL A 59 -21.19 -25.64 16.03
C VAL A 59 -20.13 -25.12 15.04
N VAL A 60 -20.28 -23.86 14.67
CA VAL A 60 -19.31 -23.11 13.89
C VAL A 60 -18.67 -22.01 14.74
N ARG A 61 -17.36 -21.85 14.58
CA ARG A 61 -16.59 -20.78 15.22
C ARG A 61 -16.47 -19.61 14.27
N THR A 62 -16.87 -18.44 14.73
CA THR A 62 -16.93 -17.22 13.92
C THR A 62 -16.10 -16.09 14.54
N ILE A 63 -15.78 -15.10 13.72
CA ILE A 63 -15.19 -13.83 14.17
C ILE A 63 -16.21 -12.72 13.95
N ALA A 64 -16.40 -11.89 14.95
CA ALA A 64 -17.23 -10.70 14.88
C ALA A 64 -16.55 -9.57 14.09
N LEU A 65 -17.28 -9.01 13.14
CA LEU A 65 -16.89 -7.83 12.35
C LEU A 65 -17.61 -6.59 12.88
N GLY A 66 -17.22 -6.20 14.09
CA GLY A 66 -17.85 -5.15 14.89
C GLY A 66 -17.74 -5.48 16.39
N SER A 67 -18.22 -4.58 17.25
CA SER A 67 -18.14 -4.82 18.69
C SER A 67 -19.01 -6.02 19.09
N SER A 68 -18.41 -6.93 19.86
CA SER A 68 -19.07 -8.06 20.51
C SER A 68 -19.72 -7.69 21.85
N ASP A 69 -19.67 -6.41 22.24
CA ASP A 69 -20.21 -5.96 23.51
C ASP A 69 -21.73 -6.12 23.56
N GLY A 70 -22.23 -6.65 24.68
CA GLY A 70 -23.65 -6.89 24.86
C GLY A 70 -24.18 -8.16 24.17
N LEU A 71 -23.34 -8.94 23.48
CA LEU A 71 -23.73 -10.26 22.97
C LEU A 71 -24.10 -11.20 24.11
N ARG A 72 -25.19 -11.94 23.92
CA ARG A 72 -25.70 -12.92 24.89
C ARG A 72 -25.86 -14.27 24.23
N ARG A 73 -25.62 -15.31 25.02
CA ARG A 73 -25.97 -16.67 24.62
C ARG A 73 -27.46 -16.75 24.34
N GLY A 74 -27.78 -17.41 23.25
CA GLY A 74 -29.15 -17.65 22.83
C GLY A 74 -29.74 -16.64 21.85
N LEU A 75 -28.98 -15.61 21.46
CA LEU A 75 -29.38 -14.75 20.35
C LEU A 75 -29.38 -15.54 19.03
N MET A 76 -30.32 -15.17 18.16
CA MET A 76 -30.52 -15.81 16.85
C MET A 76 -29.63 -15.16 15.80
N VAL A 77 -29.05 -16.00 14.96
CA VAL A 77 -28.14 -15.61 13.89
C VAL A 77 -28.62 -16.25 12.59
N ASP A 78 -28.79 -15.44 11.56
CA ASP A 78 -29.20 -15.91 10.23
C ASP A 78 -27.96 -16.13 9.35
N ASN A 79 -27.87 -17.29 8.70
CA ASN A 79 -26.85 -17.54 7.68
C ASN A 79 -27.25 -16.85 6.36
N THR A 80 -26.35 -16.05 5.79
CA THR A 80 -26.58 -15.44 4.45
C THR A 80 -26.42 -16.45 3.31
N GLY A 81 -25.72 -17.57 3.55
CA GLY A 81 -25.39 -18.59 2.56
C GLY A 81 -24.28 -18.18 1.57
N ALA A 82 -23.64 -17.04 1.81
CA ALA A 82 -22.55 -16.52 1.00
C ALA A 82 -21.51 -15.82 1.87
N PRO A 83 -20.25 -15.70 1.40
CA PRO A 83 -19.26 -14.88 2.10
C PRO A 83 -19.63 -13.41 2.08
N ILE A 84 -18.87 -12.59 2.80
CA ILE A 84 -19.07 -11.13 2.82
C ILE A 84 -18.95 -10.58 1.40
N THR A 85 -19.96 -9.83 0.99
CA THR A 85 -20.06 -9.17 -0.32
C THR A 85 -20.07 -7.66 -0.16
N VAL A 86 -19.27 -6.97 -0.97
CA VAL A 86 -19.09 -5.52 -0.91
C VAL A 86 -19.45 -4.88 -2.26
N PRO A 87 -19.90 -3.61 -2.30
CA PRO A 87 -20.15 -2.91 -3.55
C PRO A 87 -18.84 -2.68 -4.32
N VAL A 88 -18.89 -2.79 -5.64
CA VAL A 88 -17.73 -2.59 -6.53
C VAL A 88 -18.09 -1.70 -7.73
N GLY A 89 -17.10 -1.38 -8.56
CA GLY A 89 -17.28 -0.56 -9.77
C GLY A 89 -17.22 0.94 -9.49
N LYS A 90 -17.44 1.75 -10.53
CA LYS A 90 -17.20 3.21 -10.48
C LYS A 90 -17.98 3.97 -9.39
N ALA A 91 -19.09 3.43 -8.91
CA ALA A 91 -19.86 4.03 -7.83
C ALA A 91 -19.10 4.08 -6.48
N THR A 92 -18.01 3.31 -6.33
CA THR A 92 -17.14 3.36 -5.15
C THR A 92 -16.11 4.47 -5.20
N LEU A 93 -15.94 5.15 -6.35
CA LEU A 93 -14.97 6.24 -6.49
C LEU A 93 -15.39 7.46 -5.67
N GLY A 94 -14.42 8.05 -4.97
CA GLY A 94 -14.60 9.17 -4.05
C GLY A 94 -15.29 8.81 -2.74
N ARG A 95 -15.68 7.54 -2.54
CA ARG A 95 -16.39 7.08 -1.34
C ARG A 95 -15.45 6.51 -0.30
N ILE A 96 -15.87 6.60 0.95
CA ILE A 96 -15.21 5.93 2.09
C ILE A 96 -16.11 4.80 2.58
N MET A 97 -15.58 3.58 2.61
CA MET A 97 -16.30 2.38 3.05
C MET A 97 -15.62 1.68 4.22
N ASP A 98 -16.42 0.98 5.03
CA ASP A 98 -15.93 0.04 6.05
C ASP A 98 -15.59 -1.34 5.45
N VAL A 99 -15.17 -2.28 6.31
CA VAL A 99 -14.83 -3.65 5.91
C VAL A 99 -15.98 -4.42 5.25
N LEU A 100 -17.23 -4.10 5.59
CA LEU A 100 -18.44 -4.72 5.06
C LEU A 100 -18.95 -4.01 3.80
N GLY A 101 -18.29 -2.93 3.36
CA GLY A 101 -18.69 -2.13 2.21
C GLY A 101 -19.77 -1.09 2.52
N ASN A 102 -20.09 -0.84 3.79
CA ASN A 102 -21.02 0.22 4.16
C ASN A 102 -20.31 1.59 4.05
N PRO A 103 -20.97 2.63 3.52
CA PRO A 103 -20.39 3.95 3.47
C PRO A 103 -20.28 4.58 4.87
N ILE A 104 -19.14 5.20 5.15
CA ILE A 104 -18.85 5.91 6.41
C ILE A 104 -18.55 7.40 6.18
N ASP A 105 -18.81 7.91 4.98
CA ASP A 105 -18.55 9.30 4.56
C ASP A 105 -19.76 10.23 4.69
N GLU A 106 -20.88 9.75 5.26
CA GLU A 106 -22.15 10.49 5.40
C GLU A 106 -22.73 11.02 4.08
N ARG A 107 -22.30 10.50 2.93
CA ARG A 107 -22.76 10.92 1.59
C ARG A 107 -23.87 10.04 1.00
N GLY A 108 -24.66 9.43 1.88
CA GLY A 108 -25.73 8.52 1.50
C GLY A 108 -25.23 7.14 1.05
N PRO A 109 -26.11 6.27 0.49
CA PRO A 109 -25.71 4.93 0.08
C PRO A 109 -24.73 4.94 -1.12
N VAL A 110 -23.93 3.89 -1.25
CA VAL A 110 -23.12 3.65 -2.46
C VAL A 110 -24.07 3.11 -3.53
N GLY A 111 -24.31 3.90 -4.59
CA GLY A 111 -25.23 3.55 -5.68
C GLY A 111 -24.70 2.49 -6.64
N SER A 112 -24.06 1.43 -6.13
CA SER A 112 -23.58 0.34 -6.97
C SER A 112 -24.62 -0.76 -7.11
N GLU A 113 -24.85 -1.20 -8.35
CA GLU A 113 -25.65 -2.39 -8.67
C GLU A 113 -24.80 -3.68 -8.60
N LEU A 114 -23.47 -3.54 -8.63
CA LEU A 114 -22.52 -4.66 -8.66
C LEU A 114 -21.95 -4.89 -7.27
N THR A 115 -21.99 -6.15 -6.84
CA THR A 115 -21.37 -6.60 -5.59
C THR A 115 -20.45 -7.78 -5.84
N ALA A 116 -19.43 -7.91 -4.99
CA ALA A 116 -18.40 -8.92 -5.12
C ALA A 116 -18.03 -9.50 -3.75
N SER A 117 -17.77 -10.81 -3.70
CA SER A 117 -17.26 -11.45 -2.49
C SER A 117 -15.81 -11.05 -2.23
N ILE A 118 -15.47 -10.78 -0.95
CA ILE A 118 -14.10 -10.48 -0.53
C ILE A 118 -13.17 -11.71 -0.55
N HIS A 119 -13.75 -12.91 -0.52
CA HIS A 119 -13.03 -14.18 -0.55
C HIS A 119 -13.04 -14.73 -1.97
N ARG A 120 -11.91 -14.57 -2.66
CA ARG A 120 -11.70 -15.04 -4.03
C ARG A 120 -10.40 -15.84 -4.12
N LYS A 121 -10.34 -16.72 -5.11
CA LYS A 121 -9.09 -17.40 -5.46
C LYS A 121 -8.18 -16.43 -6.21
N ALA A 122 -6.87 -16.63 -6.09
CA ALA A 122 -5.91 -15.95 -6.95
C ALA A 122 -6.15 -16.34 -8.43
N PRO A 123 -5.81 -15.46 -9.38
CA PRO A 123 -5.87 -15.77 -10.81
C PRO A 123 -5.11 -17.06 -11.15
N ALA A 124 -5.61 -17.80 -12.13
CA ALA A 124 -4.95 -19.02 -12.57
C ALA A 124 -3.67 -18.69 -13.37
N TYR A 125 -2.73 -19.65 -13.43
CA TYR A 125 -1.43 -19.43 -14.08
C TYR A 125 -1.55 -19.02 -15.56
N ASP A 126 -2.53 -19.55 -16.27
CA ASP A 126 -2.82 -19.24 -17.66
C ASP A 126 -3.46 -17.86 -17.87
N GLU A 127 -3.95 -17.21 -16.82
CA GLU A 127 -4.50 -15.85 -16.86
C GLU A 127 -3.44 -14.77 -16.61
N LEU A 128 -2.27 -15.15 -16.10
CA LEU A 128 -1.18 -14.23 -15.76
C LEU A 128 -0.55 -13.62 -17.02
N SER A 129 -0.21 -12.33 -16.95
CA SER A 129 0.58 -11.69 -18.01
C SER A 129 2.08 -11.84 -17.73
N PRO A 130 2.88 -12.27 -18.72
CA PRO A 130 4.34 -12.32 -18.58
C PRO A 130 5.02 -10.97 -18.79
N SER A 131 4.29 -9.90 -19.15
CA SER A 131 4.87 -8.61 -19.54
C SER A 131 5.52 -7.87 -18.37
N GLN A 132 6.81 -7.60 -18.46
CA GLN A 132 7.58 -6.77 -17.52
C GLN A 132 7.67 -5.33 -18.01
N GLU A 133 6.52 -4.67 -18.19
CA GLU A 133 6.50 -3.25 -18.52
C GLU A 133 6.85 -2.42 -17.29
N LEU A 134 7.70 -1.41 -17.47
CA LEU A 134 8.01 -0.45 -16.40
C LEU A 134 6.87 0.55 -16.23
N LEU A 135 6.58 0.89 -14.99
CA LEU A 135 5.66 1.96 -14.62
C LEU A 135 6.47 3.21 -14.29
N GLU A 136 6.38 4.22 -15.14
CA GLU A 136 7.01 5.52 -14.90
C GLU A 136 6.25 6.28 -13.80
N THR A 137 6.94 6.60 -12.71
CA THR A 137 6.32 7.26 -11.54
C THR A 137 6.43 8.77 -11.58
N GLY A 138 7.36 9.30 -12.38
CA GLY A 138 7.70 10.70 -12.43
C GLY A 138 8.56 11.17 -11.25
N ILE A 139 9.05 10.25 -10.42
CA ILE A 139 9.87 10.51 -9.23
C ILE A 139 11.29 10.00 -9.50
N LYS A 140 12.25 10.93 -9.59
CA LYS A 140 13.63 10.66 -10.01
C LYS A 140 14.29 9.47 -9.32
N VAL A 141 14.24 9.44 -7.99
CA VAL A 141 14.92 8.38 -7.20
C VAL A 141 14.28 7.01 -7.41
N ILE A 142 12.95 6.96 -7.53
CA ILE A 142 12.22 5.71 -7.75
C ILE A 142 12.50 5.20 -9.16
N ASP A 143 12.29 6.05 -10.17
CA ASP A 143 12.47 5.68 -11.57
C ASP A 143 13.93 5.28 -11.89
N LEU A 144 14.92 5.92 -11.24
CA LEU A 144 16.33 5.55 -11.45
C LEU A 144 16.74 4.27 -10.71
N VAL A 145 16.50 4.21 -9.39
CA VAL A 145 17.14 3.21 -8.51
C VAL A 145 16.26 2.00 -8.27
N CYS A 146 14.97 2.20 -8.09
CA CYS A 146 14.01 1.13 -7.77
C CYS A 146 12.78 1.21 -8.70
N PRO A 147 12.96 1.06 -10.02
CA PRO A 147 11.88 1.20 -10.99
C PRO A 147 10.78 0.18 -10.74
N PHE A 148 9.53 0.61 -10.90
CA PHE A 148 8.35 -0.22 -10.65
C PHE A 148 7.97 -1.03 -11.89
N ALA A 149 7.55 -2.27 -11.67
CA ALA A 149 6.88 -3.06 -12.70
C ALA A 149 5.38 -2.78 -12.69
N LYS A 150 4.78 -2.73 -13.87
CA LYS A 150 3.33 -2.72 -14.03
C LYS A 150 2.73 -4.05 -13.53
N GLY A 151 1.84 -3.95 -12.55
CA GLY A 151 1.32 -5.10 -11.81
C GLY A 151 2.25 -5.67 -10.74
N GLY A 152 3.37 -4.99 -10.49
CA GLY A 152 4.33 -5.38 -9.47
C GLY A 152 3.85 -5.02 -8.06
N LYS A 153 4.54 -5.61 -7.08
CA LYS A 153 4.32 -5.37 -5.66
C LYS A 153 5.48 -4.54 -5.10
N VAL A 154 5.18 -3.35 -4.62
CA VAL A 154 6.15 -2.41 -4.05
C VAL A 154 5.98 -2.33 -2.54
N GLY A 155 7.06 -2.51 -1.80
CA GLY A 155 7.09 -2.27 -0.36
C GLY A 155 7.69 -0.90 -0.04
N LEU A 156 6.93 -0.06 0.67
CA LEU A 156 7.36 1.24 1.17
C LEU A 156 7.73 1.12 2.66
N PHE A 157 9.03 1.08 2.93
CA PHE A 157 9.60 0.94 4.26
C PHE A 157 9.94 2.31 4.85
N GLY A 158 9.90 2.44 6.17
CA GLY A 158 10.34 3.66 6.85
C GLY A 158 9.73 3.86 8.22
N GLY A 159 10.33 4.73 9.02
CA GLY A 159 9.79 5.13 10.32
C GLY A 159 8.65 6.14 10.21
N ALA A 160 8.09 6.55 11.36
CA ALA A 160 7.17 7.68 11.40
C ALA A 160 7.89 8.99 11.01
N GLY A 161 7.20 9.85 10.25
CA GLY A 161 7.67 11.20 9.91
C GLY A 161 8.61 11.31 8.71
N VAL A 162 8.91 10.23 8.00
CA VAL A 162 9.81 10.23 6.81
C VAL A 162 9.10 10.56 5.49
N GLY A 163 7.81 10.91 5.53
CA GLY A 163 7.03 11.30 4.34
C GLY A 163 6.39 10.15 3.56
N LYS A 164 6.01 9.03 4.21
CA LYS A 164 5.34 7.89 3.56
C LYS A 164 4.06 8.29 2.82
N THR A 165 3.14 8.92 3.54
CA THR A 165 1.85 9.37 3.02
C THR A 165 2.04 10.35 1.87
N VAL A 166 2.97 11.30 2.01
CA VAL A 166 3.32 12.27 0.96
C VAL A 166 3.82 11.59 -0.32
N ASN A 167 4.66 10.56 -0.20
CA ASN A 167 5.08 9.76 -1.36
C ASN A 167 3.91 9.00 -2.00
N MET A 168 3.03 8.39 -1.20
CA MET A 168 1.84 7.71 -1.73
C MET A 168 0.92 8.68 -2.46
N MET A 169 0.66 9.85 -1.91
CA MET A 169 -0.17 10.88 -2.53
C MET A 169 0.42 11.38 -3.85
N GLU A 170 1.73 11.63 -3.89
CA GLU A 170 2.39 12.04 -5.14
C GLU A 170 2.32 10.94 -6.21
N LEU A 171 2.52 9.67 -5.82
CA LEU A 171 2.36 8.53 -6.73
C LEU A 171 0.93 8.46 -7.29
N ILE A 172 -0.09 8.63 -6.44
CA ILE A 172 -1.50 8.68 -6.86
C ILE A 172 -1.70 9.83 -7.87
N ASN A 173 -1.24 11.03 -7.54
CA ASN A 173 -1.40 12.21 -8.39
C ASN A 173 -0.69 12.05 -9.74
N ASN A 174 0.58 11.62 -9.74
CA ASN A 174 1.37 11.50 -10.96
C ASN A 174 0.81 10.42 -11.88
N ILE A 175 0.47 9.25 -11.32
CA ILE A 175 -0.04 8.15 -12.11
C ILE A 175 -1.47 8.42 -12.57
N ALA A 176 -2.33 9.05 -11.76
CA ALA A 176 -3.68 9.42 -12.22
C ALA A 176 -3.70 10.50 -13.32
N LYS A 177 -2.66 11.35 -13.38
CA LYS A 177 -2.50 12.37 -14.43
C LYS A 177 -1.84 11.82 -15.69
N ALA A 178 -0.78 11.02 -15.54
CA ALA A 178 -0.01 10.46 -16.66
C ALA A 178 -0.66 9.20 -17.26
N HIS A 179 -1.32 8.40 -16.42
CA HIS A 179 -2.03 7.18 -16.80
C HIS A 179 -3.51 7.33 -16.47
N SER A 180 -4.41 6.83 -17.32
CA SER A 180 -5.86 6.83 -17.06
C SER A 180 -6.30 5.79 -16.01
N GLY A 181 -5.46 5.56 -15.00
CA GLY A 181 -5.62 4.54 -13.97
C GLY A 181 -6.53 4.98 -12.84
N LEU A 182 -7.15 4.01 -12.18
CA LEU A 182 -7.91 4.22 -10.94
C LEU A 182 -7.07 3.76 -9.75
N SER A 183 -7.29 4.35 -8.59
CA SER A 183 -6.61 3.98 -7.35
C SER A 183 -7.60 3.41 -6.34
N VAL A 184 -7.15 2.46 -5.53
CA VAL A 184 -7.88 1.97 -4.37
C VAL A 184 -6.97 2.05 -3.17
N PHE A 185 -7.44 2.67 -2.09
CA PHE A 185 -6.72 2.81 -0.84
C PHE A 185 -7.37 1.94 0.24
N ALA A 186 -6.57 1.05 0.85
CA ALA A 186 -6.96 0.23 1.98
C ALA A 186 -6.18 0.65 3.24
N GLY A 187 -6.86 1.38 4.13
CA GLY A 187 -6.38 1.76 5.45
C GLY A 187 -6.56 0.62 6.46
N VAL A 188 -5.57 -0.25 6.56
CA VAL A 188 -5.51 -1.39 7.46
C VAL A 188 -4.89 -0.99 8.80
N GLY A 189 -5.73 -0.86 9.84
CA GLY A 189 -5.29 -0.57 11.19
C GLY A 189 -4.56 0.77 11.32
N GLU A 190 -4.96 1.75 10.52
CA GLU A 190 -4.43 3.11 10.56
C GLU A 190 -5.15 3.99 11.58
N ARG A 191 -4.52 5.10 11.97
CA ARG A 191 -5.14 6.07 12.87
C ARG A 191 -6.26 6.80 12.15
N THR A 192 -7.40 6.96 12.81
CA THR A 192 -8.55 7.73 12.30
C THR A 192 -8.16 9.14 11.87
N ARG A 193 -7.28 9.80 12.64
CA ARG A 193 -6.75 11.12 12.28
C ARG A 193 -6.00 11.10 10.94
N GLU A 194 -5.13 10.12 10.73
CA GLU A 194 -4.32 10.01 9.50
C GLU A 194 -5.21 9.71 8.28
N GLY A 195 -6.24 8.86 8.44
CA GLY A 195 -7.23 8.64 7.38
C GLY A 195 -8.09 9.87 7.07
N ASN A 196 -8.44 10.66 8.09
CA ASN A 196 -9.17 11.92 7.91
C ASN A 196 -8.33 12.97 7.17
N ASP A 197 -7.08 13.16 7.63
CA ASP A 197 -6.14 14.10 7.01
C ASP A 197 -5.91 13.71 5.54
N PHE A 198 -5.69 12.42 5.26
CA PHE A 198 -5.53 11.88 3.90
C PHE A 198 -6.77 12.14 3.02
N TYR A 199 -7.99 11.97 3.54
CA TYR A 199 -9.21 12.24 2.79
C TYR A 199 -9.33 13.72 2.39
N HIS A 200 -9.01 14.64 3.31
CA HIS A 200 -9.04 16.07 3.03
C HIS A 200 -7.92 16.49 2.07
N GLU A 201 -6.71 15.97 2.22
CA GLU A 201 -5.60 16.22 1.29
C GLU A 201 -5.93 15.71 -0.14
N MET A 202 -6.62 14.58 -0.25
CA MET A 202 -7.11 14.07 -1.54
C MET A 202 -8.21 14.93 -2.16
N ALA A 203 -9.06 15.54 -1.33
CA ALA A 203 -10.06 16.48 -1.80
C ALA A 203 -9.42 17.79 -2.28
N ASP A 204 -8.49 18.35 -1.51
CA ASP A 204 -7.81 19.60 -1.82
C ASP A 204 -6.90 19.49 -3.05
N SER A 205 -6.30 18.31 -3.28
CA SER A 205 -5.50 18.01 -4.48
C SER A 205 -6.34 17.68 -5.72
N GLY A 206 -7.68 17.60 -5.59
CA GLY A 206 -8.61 17.29 -6.69
C GLY A 206 -8.62 15.82 -7.13
N VAL A 207 -7.99 14.92 -6.37
CA VAL A 207 -8.04 13.46 -6.61
C VAL A 207 -9.41 12.90 -6.25
N VAL A 208 -10.00 13.43 -5.17
CA VAL A 208 -11.40 13.21 -4.78
C VAL A 208 -12.20 14.45 -5.17
N ASN A 209 -13.09 14.31 -6.15
CA ASN A 209 -14.00 15.39 -6.53
C ASN A 209 -15.23 15.34 -5.63
N LEU A 210 -15.28 16.26 -4.65
CA LEU A 210 -16.37 16.33 -3.69
C LEU A 210 -17.70 16.79 -4.30
N GLU A 211 -17.68 17.51 -5.43
CA GLU A 211 -18.87 17.97 -6.15
C GLU A 211 -19.44 16.88 -7.07
N ASN A 212 -18.55 16.13 -7.72
CA ASN A 212 -18.91 15.04 -8.63
C ASN A 212 -18.14 13.76 -8.29
N LEU A 213 -18.66 12.99 -7.33
CA LEU A 213 -18.04 11.76 -6.82
C LEU A 213 -17.60 10.77 -7.92
N PRO A 214 -18.42 10.47 -8.96
CA PRO A 214 -18.01 9.61 -10.08
C PRO A 214 -16.75 10.02 -10.86
N GLU A 215 -16.34 11.28 -10.80
CA GLU A 215 -15.12 11.77 -11.46
C GLU A 215 -13.85 11.58 -10.61
N SER A 216 -14.02 11.22 -9.34
CA SER A 216 -12.93 10.90 -8.42
C SER A 216 -12.08 9.75 -8.95
N LYS A 217 -10.79 9.76 -8.61
CA LYS A 217 -9.83 8.75 -9.08
C LYS A 217 -9.50 7.68 -8.06
N VAL A 218 -9.96 7.84 -6.82
CA VAL A 218 -9.64 6.93 -5.70
C VAL A 218 -10.90 6.40 -5.03
N ALA A 219 -10.94 5.10 -4.73
CA ALA A 219 -11.90 4.51 -3.80
C ALA A 219 -11.20 4.19 -2.47
N MET A 220 -11.82 4.49 -1.33
CA MET A 220 -11.19 4.33 -0.01
C MET A 220 -11.94 3.31 0.84
N VAL A 221 -11.18 2.40 1.47
CA VAL A 221 -11.69 1.43 2.44
C VAL A 221 -10.87 1.57 3.71
N TYR A 222 -11.54 1.75 4.85
CA TYR A 222 -10.88 1.86 6.15
C TYR A 222 -11.33 0.76 7.10
N GLY A 223 -10.37 0.25 7.86
CA GLY A 223 -10.56 -0.63 9.00
C GLY A 223 -9.60 -0.16 10.07
N GLN A 224 -10.05 0.78 10.88
CA GLN A 224 -9.18 1.62 11.71
C GLN A 224 -8.66 0.89 12.96
N MET A 225 -7.69 1.50 13.66
CA MET A 225 -7.12 0.92 14.90
C MET A 225 -8.14 0.66 16.01
N ASN A 226 -9.20 1.45 16.10
CA ASN A 226 -10.27 1.29 17.08
C ASN A 226 -11.21 0.13 16.76
N GLU A 227 -11.12 -0.45 15.56
CA GLU A 227 -11.95 -1.57 15.16
C GLU A 227 -11.37 -2.92 15.64
N PRO A 228 -12.24 -3.92 15.87
CA PRO A 228 -11.82 -5.27 16.24
C PRO A 228 -10.82 -5.88 15.24
N PRO A 229 -10.01 -6.85 15.68
CA PRO A 229 -9.03 -7.49 14.80
C PRO A 229 -9.67 -8.20 13.59
N GLY A 230 -10.93 -8.65 13.69
CA GLY A 230 -11.67 -9.21 12.56
C GLY A 230 -11.78 -8.22 11.38
N ASN A 231 -12.12 -6.97 11.66
CA ASN A 231 -12.24 -5.92 10.64
C ASN A 231 -10.88 -5.65 9.99
N ARG A 232 -9.84 -5.45 10.81
CA ARG A 232 -8.46 -5.19 10.34
C ARG A 232 -7.92 -6.36 9.49
N LEU A 233 -8.29 -7.59 9.81
CA LEU A 233 -7.87 -8.77 9.05
C LEU A 233 -8.60 -8.90 7.70
N ARG A 234 -9.76 -8.26 7.51
CA ARG A 234 -10.57 -8.39 6.27
C ARG A 234 -10.55 -7.15 5.39
N VAL A 235 -10.27 -5.96 5.94
CA VAL A 235 -10.32 -4.69 5.19
C VAL A 235 -9.39 -4.68 3.96
N ALA A 236 -8.20 -5.30 4.05
CA ALA A 236 -7.30 -5.43 2.90
C ALA A 236 -7.94 -6.23 1.74
N LEU A 237 -8.70 -7.27 2.06
CA LEU A 237 -9.42 -8.07 1.05
C LEU A 237 -10.58 -7.28 0.44
N THR A 238 -11.28 -6.44 1.22
CA THR A 238 -12.32 -5.54 0.72
C THR A 238 -11.75 -4.55 -0.29
N GLY A 239 -10.65 -3.87 0.04
CA GLY A 239 -9.95 -2.99 -0.90
C GLY A 239 -9.47 -3.73 -2.14
N LEU A 240 -8.88 -4.92 -1.97
CA LEU A 240 -8.43 -5.73 -3.10
C LEU A 240 -9.57 -6.15 -4.03
N THR A 241 -10.75 -6.43 -3.48
CA THR A 241 -11.92 -6.84 -4.27
C THR A 241 -12.44 -5.72 -5.16
N ILE A 242 -12.37 -4.47 -4.68
CA ILE A 242 -12.67 -3.29 -5.49
C ILE A 242 -11.61 -3.11 -6.58
N ALA A 243 -10.32 -3.27 -6.24
CA ALA A 243 -9.23 -3.18 -7.20
C ALA A 243 -9.32 -4.26 -8.29
N GLU A 244 -9.65 -5.50 -7.92
CA GLU A 244 -9.91 -6.61 -8.85
C GLU A 244 -11.06 -6.30 -9.79
N SER A 245 -12.14 -5.68 -9.32
CA SER A 245 -13.24 -5.27 -10.20
C SER A 245 -12.77 -4.31 -11.30
N PHE A 246 -11.91 -3.34 -10.97
CA PHE A 246 -11.36 -2.42 -11.97
C PHE A 246 -10.33 -3.10 -12.88
N ARG A 247 -9.52 -4.02 -12.37
CA ARG A 247 -8.59 -4.83 -13.17
C ARG A 247 -9.35 -5.68 -14.20
N ASP A 248 -10.41 -6.33 -13.76
CA ASP A 248 -11.21 -7.25 -14.59
C ASP A 248 -12.05 -6.47 -15.63
N GLU A 249 -12.28 -5.16 -15.43
CA GLU A 249 -12.77 -4.21 -16.44
C GLU A 249 -11.72 -3.83 -17.51
N GLY A 250 -10.47 -4.27 -17.36
CA GLY A 250 -9.37 -3.97 -18.28
C GLY A 250 -8.60 -2.70 -17.97
N ARG A 251 -8.57 -2.28 -16.69
CA ARG A 251 -7.83 -1.09 -16.24
C ARG A 251 -6.53 -1.46 -15.54
N ASP A 252 -5.60 -0.52 -15.59
CA ASP A 252 -4.44 -0.51 -14.71
C ASP A 252 -4.81 0.20 -13.41
N VAL A 253 -4.67 -0.52 -12.31
CA VAL A 253 -5.13 -0.11 -10.98
C VAL A 253 -3.96 0.02 -10.05
N LEU A 254 -3.92 1.11 -9.28
CA LEU A 254 -3.02 1.23 -8.15
C LEU A 254 -3.72 0.81 -6.87
N PHE A 255 -3.13 -0.13 -6.15
CA PHE A 255 -3.67 -0.59 -4.87
C PHE A 255 -2.74 -0.22 -3.72
N PHE A 256 -3.19 0.69 -2.87
CA PHE A 256 -2.43 1.16 -1.71
C PHE A 256 -2.87 0.40 -0.47
N VAL A 257 -1.91 -0.18 0.25
CA VAL A 257 -2.17 -0.86 1.53
C VAL A 257 -1.34 -0.18 2.61
N ASP A 258 -1.99 0.57 3.49
CA ASP A 258 -1.36 1.17 4.66
C ASP A 258 -2.10 0.66 5.90
N ASN A 259 -1.58 -0.25 6.71
CA ASN A 259 -0.27 -0.91 6.64
C ASN A 259 -0.40 -2.44 6.57
N ILE A 260 0.39 -3.10 5.70
CA ILE A 260 0.34 -4.56 5.57
C ILE A 260 0.78 -5.29 6.85
N TYR A 261 1.65 -4.68 7.67
CA TYR A 261 2.02 -5.24 8.96
C TYR A 261 0.82 -5.34 9.93
N ARG A 262 -0.13 -4.38 9.85
CA ARG A 262 -1.35 -4.40 10.69
C ARG A 262 -2.31 -5.51 10.30
N TYR A 263 -2.31 -5.92 9.03
CA TYR A 263 -3.02 -7.12 8.58
C TYR A 263 -2.45 -8.36 9.29
N THR A 264 -1.13 -8.51 9.30
CA THR A 264 -0.46 -9.62 10.02
C THR A 264 -0.76 -9.59 11.52
N LEU A 265 -0.63 -8.43 12.16
CA LEU A 265 -0.90 -8.28 13.60
C LEU A 265 -2.34 -8.67 13.95
N ALA A 266 -3.31 -8.24 13.15
CA ALA A 266 -4.71 -8.65 13.31
C ALA A 266 -4.88 -10.17 13.16
N GLY A 267 -4.13 -10.79 12.25
CA GLY A 267 -4.09 -12.25 12.08
C GLY A 267 -3.56 -12.98 13.31
N THR A 268 -2.49 -12.46 13.93
CA THR A 268 -1.97 -12.97 15.20
C THR A 268 -3.03 -12.91 16.32
N GLU A 269 -3.68 -11.76 16.49
CA GLU A 269 -4.73 -11.57 17.49
C GLU A 269 -5.90 -12.53 17.28
N VAL A 270 -6.39 -12.63 16.05
CA VAL A 270 -7.46 -13.57 15.66
C VAL A 270 -7.03 -15.02 15.91
N SER A 271 -5.82 -15.41 15.52
CA SER A 271 -5.32 -16.77 15.65
C SER A 271 -5.25 -17.21 17.12
N ALA A 272 -4.81 -16.30 18.00
CA ALA A 272 -4.78 -16.55 19.43
C ALA A 272 -6.20 -16.76 19.99
N LEU A 273 -7.17 -15.92 19.60
CA LEU A 273 -8.58 -16.07 20.02
C LEU A 273 -9.24 -17.34 19.48
N LEU A 274 -8.84 -17.81 18.30
CA LEU A 274 -9.31 -19.09 17.74
C LEU A 274 -8.71 -20.32 18.45
N GLY A 275 -7.74 -20.14 19.34
CA GLY A 275 -7.08 -21.22 20.08
C GLY A 275 -6.02 -21.95 19.27
N ARG A 276 -5.48 -21.34 18.20
CA ARG A 276 -4.36 -21.92 17.44
C ARG A 276 -3.07 -21.77 18.23
N MET A 277 -2.20 -22.78 18.20
CA MET A 277 -0.87 -22.66 18.81
C MET A 277 -0.05 -21.60 18.06
N PRO A 278 0.59 -20.65 18.76
CA PRO A 278 1.42 -19.64 18.13
C PRO A 278 2.70 -20.25 17.56
N SER A 279 3.22 -19.61 16.50
CA SER A 279 4.48 -19.93 15.84
C SER A 279 5.61 -19.04 16.39
N ALA A 280 6.72 -18.95 15.66
CA ALA A 280 7.87 -18.10 15.99
C ALA A 280 7.43 -16.67 16.33
N VAL A 281 8.01 -16.10 17.38
CA VAL A 281 7.77 -14.71 17.85
C VAL A 281 6.28 -14.43 18.20
N GLY A 282 5.44 -15.46 18.28
CA GLY A 282 4.02 -15.34 18.64
C GLY A 282 3.07 -15.16 17.46
N TYR A 283 3.55 -15.17 16.22
CA TYR A 283 2.68 -15.04 15.03
C TYR A 283 1.79 -16.27 14.81
N GLN A 284 0.75 -16.10 13.98
CA GLN A 284 -0.13 -17.20 13.61
C GLN A 284 0.61 -18.28 12.79
N PRO A 285 0.30 -19.57 12.97
CA PRO A 285 0.90 -20.65 12.18
C PRO A 285 0.52 -20.57 10.69
N THR A 286 -0.57 -19.86 10.37
CA THR A 286 -1.10 -19.65 9.02
C THR A 286 -0.54 -18.40 8.33
N LEU A 287 0.49 -17.75 8.88
CA LEU A 287 0.98 -16.44 8.42
C LEU A 287 1.32 -16.44 6.93
N ALA A 288 2.12 -17.41 6.49
CA ALA A 288 2.53 -17.52 5.09
C ALA A 288 1.34 -17.79 4.14
N GLU A 289 0.38 -18.59 4.58
CA GLU A 289 -0.81 -18.91 3.78
C GLU A 289 -1.74 -17.70 3.66
N GLU A 290 -2.03 -17.01 4.76
CA GLU A 290 -2.88 -15.82 4.78
C GLU A 290 -2.26 -14.68 3.95
N MET A 291 -0.96 -14.44 4.13
CA MET A 291 -0.22 -13.49 3.31
C MET A 291 -0.24 -13.89 1.84
N GLY A 292 0.03 -15.15 1.51
CA GLY A 292 -0.01 -15.64 0.13
C GLY A 292 -1.38 -15.47 -0.53
N ARG A 293 -2.48 -15.76 0.18
CA ARG A 293 -3.83 -15.57 -0.37
C ARG A 293 -4.16 -14.12 -0.70
N LEU A 294 -3.62 -13.16 0.06
CA LEU A 294 -3.75 -11.73 -0.22
C LEU A 294 -2.82 -11.30 -1.36
N GLN A 295 -1.54 -11.65 -1.28
CA GLN A 295 -0.51 -11.19 -2.21
C GLN A 295 -0.66 -11.80 -3.61
N GLU A 296 -1.03 -13.06 -3.74
CA GLU A 296 -1.14 -13.71 -5.07
C GLU A 296 -2.35 -13.24 -5.88
N ARG A 297 -3.33 -12.61 -5.23
CA ARG A 297 -4.43 -11.92 -5.92
C ARG A 297 -4.02 -10.58 -6.52
N ILE A 298 -3.01 -9.94 -5.94
CA ILE A 298 -2.40 -8.71 -6.46
C ILE A 298 -1.43 -9.11 -7.57
N THR A 299 -1.90 -9.08 -8.81
CA THR A 299 -1.07 -9.46 -9.96
C THR A 299 -1.64 -8.88 -11.26
N SER A 300 -0.82 -8.89 -12.30
CA SER A 300 -1.24 -8.61 -13.68
C SER A 300 -1.88 -9.83 -14.32
N THR A 301 -3.07 -9.63 -14.87
CA THR A 301 -3.73 -10.60 -15.74
C THR A 301 -3.61 -10.17 -17.20
N LYS A 302 -4.06 -11.00 -18.12
CA LYS A 302 -4.18 -10.65 -19.55
C LYS A 302 -5.14 -9.50 -19.85
N VAL A 303 -6.02 -9.17 -18.89
CA VAL A 303 -7.08 -8.16 -19.06
C VAL A 303 -6.63 -6.81 -18.52
N GLY A 304 -6.04 -6.78 -17.33
CA GLY A 304 -5.60 -5.55 -16.67
C GLY A 304 -4.53 -5.83 -15.60
N SER A 305 -4.08 -4.79 -14.91
CA SER A 305 -3.01 -4.90 -13.91
C SER A 305 -3.38 -4.27 -12.58
N ILE A 306 -2.86 -4.85 -11.48
CA ILE A 306 -2.90 -4.24 -10.15
C ILE A 306 -1.47 -4.05 -9.68
N THR A 307 -0.99 -2.82 -9.73
CA THR A 307 0.28 -2.45 -9.12
C THR A 307 0.02 -2.07 -7.67
N SER A 308 0.57 -2.81 -6.70
CA SER A 308 0.35 -2.47 -5.29
C SER A 308 1.51 -1.72 -4.68
N ILE A 309 1.20 -0.72 -3.85
CA ILE A 309 2.15 0.00 -3.01
C ILE A 309 1.75 -0.22 -1.56
N GLN A 310 2.59 -0.95 -0.84
CA GLN A 310 2.27 -1.45 0.50
C GLN A 310 3.22 -0.80 1.49
N ALA A 311 2.69 -0.01 2.42
CA ALA A 311 3.50 0.43 3.56
C ALA A 311 3.80 -0.78 4.43
N VAL A 312 5.08 -0.99 4.72
CA VAL A 312 5.55 -2.03 5.62
C VAL A 312 6.15 -1.35 6.85
N TYR A 313 5.66 -1.73 8.02
CA TYR A 313 6.27 -1.39 9.29
C TYR A 313 7.20 -2.53 9.71
N VAL A 314 8.46 -2.20 9.99
CA VAL A 314 9.45 -3.16 10.50
C VAL A 314 9.49 -3.00 12.03
N PRO A 315 9.02 -3.99 12.80
CA PRO A 315 9.03 -3.89 14.25
C PRO A 315 10.48 -3.86 14.76
N ALA A 316 10.79 -2.88 15.61
CA ALA A 316 12.11 -2.69 16.20
C ALA A 316 13.28 -2.63 15.18
N ASP A 317 12.99 -2.23 13.93
CA ASP A 317 13.95 -2.22 12.81
C ASP A 317 14.60 -3.60 12.53
N ASP A 318 13.95 -4.70 12.94
CA ASP A 318 14.39 -6.07 12.70
C ASP A 318 13.77 -6.66 11.41
N LEU A 319 14.57 -6.73 10.35
CA LEU A 319 14.19 -7.33 9.07
C LEU A 319 14.04 -8.86 9.12
N THR A 320 14.53 -9.51 10.19
CA THR A 320 14.45 -10.96 10.38
C THR A 320 13.15 -11.40 11.05
N ASP A 321 12.32 -10.46 11.50
CA ASP A 321 10.98 -10.76 11.99
C ASP A 321 10.16 -11.50 10.91
N PRO A 322 9.41 -12.56 11.28
CA PRO A 322 8.63 -13.35 10.31
C PRO A 322 7.66 -12.55 9.44
N SER A 323 7.11 -11.44 9.93
CA SER A 323 6.12 -10.63 9.21
C SER A 323 6.74 -9.87 8.02
N PRO A 324 7.78 -9.02 8.21
CA PRO A 324 8.56 -8.47 7.09
C PRO A 324 9.17 -9.57 6.21
N ALA A 325 9.79 -10.61 6.79
CA ALA A 325 10.46 -11.67 6.02
C ALA A 325 9.51 -12.38 5.04
N THR A 326 8.29 -12.70 5.48
CA THR A 326 7.27 -13.30 4.61
C THR A 326 6.77 -12.31 3.56
N THR A 327 6.61 -11.03 3.93
CA THR A 327 6.17 -9.99 2.99
C THR A 327 7.21 -9.78 1.89
N PHE A 328 8.50 -9.74 2.23
CA PHE A 328 9.61 -9.55 1.28
C PHE A 328 9.63 -10.58 0.15
N ALA A 329 9.25 -11.83 0.44
CA ALA A 329 9.21 -12.88 -0.58
C ALA A 329 8.26 -12.54 -1.75
N HIS A 330 7.20 -11.77 -1.46
CA HIS A 330 6.20 -11.37 -2.45
C HIS A 330 6.50 -10.01 -3.11
N LEU A 331 7.43 -9.20 -2.60
CA LEU A 331 7.72 -7.87 -3.16
C LEU A 331 8.66 -7.95 -4.36
N ASP A 332 8.37 -7.16 -5.40
CA ASP A 332 9.22 -6.99 -6.58
C ASP A 332 10.20 -5.84 -6.42
N SER A 333 9.79 -4.79 -5.70
CA SER A 333 10.59 -3.60 -5.42
C SER A 333 10.45 -3.18 -3.97
N THR A 334 11.56 -2.75 -3.37
CA THR A 334 11.61 -2.23 -2.01
C THR A 334 12.09 -0.78 -2.06
N VAL A 335 11.29 0.12 -1.50
CA VAL A 335 11.61 1.55 -1.35
C VAL A 335 11.80 1.81 0.14
N VAL A 336 13.02 2.09 0.55
CA VAL A 336 13.36 2.33 1.95
C VAL A 336 13.44 3.83 2.19
N LEU A 337 12.60 4.36 3.09
CA LEU A 337 12.63 5.75 3.51
C LEU A 337 13.43 5.90 4.80
N SER A 338 14.50 6.69 4.75
CA SER A 338 15.45 6.87 5.83
C SER A 338 15.26 8.19 6.58
N ARG A 339 15.31 8.12 7.92
CA ARG A 339 15.27 9.30 8.79
C ARG A 339 16.53 10.16 8.63
N ASP A 340 17.67 9.54 8.37
CA ASP A 340 18.94 10.26 8.18
C ASP A 340 18.85 11.16 6.95
N ILE A 341 18.27 10.68 5.86
CA ILE A 341 18.07 11.46 4.63
C ILE A 341 17.05 12.58 4.85
N ALA A 342 15.95 12.30 5.55
CA ALA A 342 14.96 13.31 5.92
C ALA A 342 15.58 14.44 6.79
N SER A 343 16.49 14.10 7.70
CA SER A 343 17.17 15.07 8.57
C SER A 343 18.07 16.06 7.80
N LEU A 344 18.53 15.66 6.62
CA LEU A 344 19.29 16.51 5.70
C LEU A 344 18.38 17.44 4.87
N GLY A 345 17.06 17.38 5.06
CA GLY A 345 16.06 18.14 4.29
C GLY A 345 15.80 17.58 2.90
N ILE A 346 16.23 16.36 2.59
CA ILE A 346 16.06 15.74 1.27
C ILE A 346 14.71 15.02 1.24
N TYR A 347 13.83 15.49 0.36
CA TYR A 347 12.53 14.87 0.10
C TYR A 347 12.37 14.57 -1.40
N PRO A 348 11.89 13.38 -1.79
CA PRO A 348 11.50 12.25 -0.91
C PRO A 348 12.71 11.60 -0.22
N ALA A 349 12.52 11.11 1.01
CA ALA A 349 13.59 10.61 1.87
C ALA A 349 14.01 9.15 1.54
N VAL A 350 14.07 8.80 0.25
CA VAL A 350 14.40 7.45 -0.22
C VAL A 350 15.91 7.20 -0.10
N ASP A 351 16.28 6.07 0.50
CA ASP A 351 17.66 5.59 0.56
C ASP A 351 18.02 4.86 -0.74
N PRO A 352 18.91 5.41 -1.58
CA PRO A 352 19.27 4.82 -2.87
C PRO A 352 20.18 3.59 -2.77
N LEU A 353 20.72 3.28 -1.60
CA LEU A 353 21.57 2.10 -1.37
C LEU A 353 20.76 0.93 -0.80
N ASP A 354 19.82 1.22 0.11
CA ASP A 354 18.98 0.19 0.73
C ASP A 354 17.70 -0.13 -0.08
N SER A 355 17.31 0.74 -1.01
CA SER A 355 16.20 0.49 -1.94
C SER A 355 16.65 -0.40 -3.10
N THR A 356 15.81 -1.37 -3.48
CA THR A 356 16.12 -2.35 -4.53
C THR A 356 14.91 -2.62 -5.43
N SER A 357 15.15 -3.09 -6.65
CA SER A 357 14.09 -3.59 -7.53
C SER A 357 14.60 -4.74 -8.38
N ARG A 358 13.77 -5.77 -8.56
CA ARG A 358 14.04 -6.87 -9.51
C ARG A 358 14.12 -6.37 -10.96
N GLN A 359 13.49 -5.23 -11.25
CA GLN A 359 13.47 -4.65 -12.59
C GLN A 359 14.78 -3.95 -12.96
N LEU A 360 15.68 -3.70 -12.00
CA LEU A 360 16.98 -3.09 -12.28
C LEU A 360 17.96 -4.13 -12.87
N ASP A 361 17.61 -4.62 -14.05
CA ASP A 361 18.38 -5.57 -14.87
C ASP A 361 18.59 -4.96 -16.27
N PRO A 362 19.79 -5.04 -16.87
CA PRO A 362 20.06 -4.50 -18.20
C PRO A 362 19.11 -5.00 -19.29
N LEU A 363 18.55 -6.21 -19.15
CA LEU A 363 17.62 -6.81 -20.10
C LEU A 363 16.21 -6.20 -20.01
N VAL A 364 15.87 -5.55 -18.89
CA VAL A 364 14.55 -4.96 -18.63
C VAL A 364 14.60 -3.44 -18.82
N VAL A 365 15.48 -2.75 -18.09
CA VAL A 365 15.58 -1.27 -18.12
C VAL A 365 16.47 -0.75 -19.26
N GLY A 366 17.23 -1.62 -19.91
CA GLY A 366 18.23 -1.25 -20.90
C GLY A 366 19.58 -0.88 -20.27
N GLN A 367 20.63 -0.93 -21.11
CA GLN A 367 22.02 -0.76 -20.67
C GLN A 367 22.29 0.64 -20.11
N ASP A 368 21.79 1.68 -20.78
CA ASP A 368 22.03 3.08 -20.39
C ASP A 368 21.46 3.41 -19.00
N HIS A 369 20.24 2.95 -18.71
CA HIS A 369 19.62 3.14 -17.40
C HIS A 369 20.39 2.36 -16.34
N TYR A 370 20.66 1.07 -16.58
CA TYR A 370 21.37 0.22 -15.63
C TYR A 370 22.75 0.75 -15.25
N GLU A 371 23.58 1.12 -16.24
CA GLU A 371 24.92 1.66 -16.00
C GLU A 371 24.87 2.97 -15.22
N THR A 372 23.92 3.86 -15.57
CA THR A 372 23.74 5.13 -14.86
C THR A 372 23.36 4.89 -13.40
N ALA A 373 22.39 4.01 -13.13
CA ALA A 373 21.97 3.67 -11.78
C ALA A 373 23.11 3.04 -10.95
N ARG A 374 23.88 2.10 -11.54
CA ARG A 374 25.03 1.48 -10.87
C ARG A 374 26.16 2.46 -10.58
N ALA A 375 26.44 3.39 -11.49
CA ALA A 375 27.45 4.41 -11.27
C ALA A 375 27.05 5.42 -10.18
N VAL A 376 25.76 5.78 -10.12
CA VAL A 376 25.19 6.58 -9.02
C VAL A 376 25.33 5.85 -7.68
N GLN A 377 24.92 4.57 -7.60
CA GLN A 377 25.07 3.75 -6.39
C GLN A 377 26.53 3.62 -5.98
N GLY A 378 27.45 3.37 -6.92
CA GLY A 378 28.88 3.27 -6.64
C GLY A 378 29.48 4.57 -6.07
N THR A 379 29.08 5.72 -6.61
CA THR A 379 29.52 7.03 -6.12
C THR A 379 29.01 7.31 -4.70
N LEU A 380 27.74 6.97 -4.42
CA LEU A 380 27.14 7.13 -3.10
C LEU A 380 27.70 6.15 -2.06
N GLN A 381 27.99 4.91 -2.47
CA GLN A 381 28.63 3.92 -1.62
C GLN A 381 30.04 4.37 -1.20
N ARG A 382 30.83 4.86 -2.16
CA ARG A 382 32.16 5.42 -1.87
C ARG A 382 32.07 6.61 -0.91
N TYR A 383 31.08 7.49 -1.08
CA TYR A 383 30.84 8.59 -0.16
C TYR A 383 30.50 8.10 1.26
N LYS A 384 29.70 7.03 1.40
CA LYS A 384 29.36 6.44 2.71
C LYS A 384 30.61 5.92 3.44
N GLU A 385 31.53 5.28 2.72
CA GLU A 385 32.83 4.82 3.26
C GLU A 385 33.72 5.99 3.71
N LEU A 386 33.76 7.07 2.92
CA LEU A 386 34.57 8.25 3.21
C LEU A 386 33.97 9.12 4.33
N ARG A 387 32.66 9.02 4.60
CA ARG A 387 31.97 9.85 5.59
C ARG A 387 32.56 9.72 6.99
N ASP A 388 32.91 8.50 7.40
CA ASP A 388 33.50 8.26 8.73
C ASP A 388 34.92 8.82 8.82
N ILE A 389 35.68 8.73 7.73
CA ILE A 389 37.03 9.33 7.62
C ILE A 389 36.93 10.86 7.69
N ILE A 390 35.99 11.46 6.95
CA ILE A 390 35.73 12.90 6.96
C ILE A 390 35.37 13.40 8.36
N ALA A 391 34.57 12.64 9.10
CA ALA A 391 34.15 13.00 10.45
C ALA A 391 35.32 13.02 11.45
N ILE A 392 36.37 12.22 11.23
CA ILE A 392 37.52 12.09 12.13
C ILE A 392 38.68 13.01 11.70
N LEU A 393 39.08 12.95 10.43
CA LEU A 393 40.29 13.61 9.90
C LEU A 393 40.00 14.95 9.20
N GLY A 394 38.74 15.21 8.82
CA GLY A 394 38.36 16.36 8.01
C GLY A 394 38.51 16.11 6.50
N MET A 395 37.89 16.98 5.68
CA MET A 395 37.92 16.82 4.22
C MET A 395 39.31 17.05 3.61
N ASP A 396 40.17 17.83 4.26
CA ASP A 396 41.45 18.26 3.69
C ASP A 396 42.46 17.11 3.54
N GLU A 397 42.33 16.07 4.38
CA GLU A 397 43.20 14.89 4.41
C GLU A 397 42.86 13.86 3.32
N LEU A 398 41.77 14.06 2.57
CA LEU A 398 41.39 13.17 1.47
C LEU A 398 42.26 13.38 0.23
N ALA A 399 42.51 12.30 -0.50
CA ALA A 399 43.10 12.36 -1.83
C ALA A 399 42.24 13.23 -2.77
N PRO A 400 42.82 13.91 -3.78
CA PRO A 400 42.05 14.75 -4.71
C PRO A 400 40.91 14.00 -5.41
N GLU A 401 41.11 12.73 -5.73
CA GLU A 401 40.10 11.86 -6.35
C GLU A 401 38.92 11.58 -5.40
N ASP A 402 39.19 11.32 -4.12
CA ASP A 402 38.16 11.12 -3.10
C ASP A 402 37.41 12.42 -2.81
N LYS A 403 38.10 13.58 -2.81
CA LYS A 403 37.45 14.90 -2.70
C LYS A 403 36.45 15.13 -3.84
N LEU A 404 36.84 14.77 -5.07
CA LEU A 404 35.98 14.87 -6.25
C LEU A 404 34.79 13.90 -6.17
N ALA A 405 35.01 12.66 -5.71
CA ALA A 405 33.94 11.70 -5.48
C ALA A 405 32.92 12.20 -4.44
N VAL A 406 33.40 12.79 -3.34
CA VAL A 406 32.55 13.41 -2.30
C VAL A 406 31.73 14.57 -2.88
N ALA A 407 32.36 15.46 -3.65
CA ALA A 407 31.68 16.59 -4.27
C ALA A 407 30.56 16.13 -5.23
N ARG A 408 30.83 15.12 -6.07
CA ARG A 408 29.82 14.52 -6.96
C ARG A 408 28.72 13.81 -6.16
N ALA A 409 29.08 13.04 -5.14
CA ALA A 409 28.10 12.34 -4.30
C ALA A 409 27.14 13.30 -3.61
N ARG A 410 27.61 14.44 -3.08
CA ARG A 410 26.76 15.47 -2.49
C ARG A 410 25.79 16.07 -3.50
N LYS A 411 26.25 16.35 -4.73
CA LYS A 411 25.38 16.83 -5.83
C LYS A 411 24.32 15.80 -6.19
N ILE A 412 24.70 14.53 -6.36
CA ILE A 412 23.77 13.41 -6.61
C ILE A 412 22.74 13.33 -5.48
N GLN A 413 23.20 13.32 -4.22
CA GLN A 413 22.33 13.22 -3.05
C GLN A 413 21.30 14.37 -3.00
N ARG A 414 21.70 15.59 -3.35
CA ARG A 414 20.78 16.73 -3.47
C ARG A 414 19.88 16.60 -4.69
N PHE A 415 20.39 16.15 -5.83
CA PHE A 415 19.63 16.01 -7.07
C PHE A 415 18.56 14.91 -7.01
N LEU A 416 18.68 13.95 -6.10
CA LEU A 416 17.62 12.98 -5.79
C LEU A 416 16.39 13.65 -5.14
N SER A 417 16.52 14.85 -4.57
CA SER A 417 15.38 15.62 -4.09
C SER A 417 14.52 16.15 -5.25
N GLN A 418 13.22 16.25 -5.00
CA GLN A 418 12.25 16.69 -6.00
C GLN A 418 11.06 17.37 -5.31
N PRO A 419 10.62 18.55 -5.79
CA PRO A 419 9.39 19.18 -5.31
C PRO A 419 8.17 18.39 -5.81
N PHE A 420 7.33 17.94 -4.88
CA PHE A 420 6.08 17.23 -5.17
C PHE A 420 4.91 18.19 -5.32
N HIS A 421 3.94 17.84 -6.19
CA HIS A 421 2.73 18.63 -6.38
C HIS A 421 1.88 18.67 -5.11
N VAL A 422 1.73 17.51 -4.47
CA VAL A 422 0.94 17.41 -3.23
C VAL A 422 1.59 18.15 -2.06
N ALA A 423 2.90 18.43 -2.15
CA ALA A 423 3.65 19.15 -1.12
C ALA A 423 3.78 20.66 -1.41
N GLU A 424 3.17 21.18 -2.49
CA GLU A 424 3.25 22.59 -2.87
C GLU A 424 2.70 23.50 -1.75
N VAL A 425 1.63 23.08 -1.07
CA VAL A 425 1.02 23.81 0.06
C VAL A 425 2.00 23.98 1.23
N PHE A 426 2.88 23.01 1.46
CA PHE A 426 3.85 23.03 2.56
C PHE A 426 5.18 23.68 2.16
N THR A 427 5.60 23.50 0.90
CA THR A 427 6.93 23.93 0.41
C THR A 427 6.91 25.27 -0.31
N GLY A 428 5.74 25.74 -0.76
CA GLY A 428 5.58 26.96 -1.55
C GLY A 428 6.24 26.89 -2.94
N SER A 429 6.76 25.73 -3.34
CA SER A 429 7.42 25.51 -4.62
C SER A 429 6.53 24.63 -5.50
N PRO A 430 6.36 24.97 -6.80
CA PRO A 430 5.51 24.19 -7.68
C PRO A 430 6.06 22.79 -7.87
N GLY A 431 5.18 21.79 -7.81
CA GLY A 431 5.52 20.40 -8.07
C GLY A 431 6.08 20.19 -9.49
N LYS A 432 6.94 19.18 -9.63
CA LYS A 432 7.57 18.84 -10.92
C LYS A 432 7.44 17.36 -11.19
N TYR A 433 6.88 17.01 -12.36
CA TYR A 433 6.97 15.66 -12.91
C TYR A 433 8.24 15.55 -13.76
N VAL A 434 9.09 14.56 -13.48
CA VAL A 434 10.36 14.37 -14.22
C VAL A 434 10.29 13.06 -14.98
N SER A 435 10.49 13.10 -16.29
CA SER A 435 10.43 11.87 -17.08
C SER A 435 11.63 10.96 -16.87
N LEU A 436 11.48 9.67 -17.16
CA LEU A 436 12.59 8.70 -17.05
C LEU A 436 13.81 9.10 -17.89
N ALA A 437 13.58 9.55 -19.14
CA ALA A 437 14.66 9.97 -20.04
C ALA A 437 15.45 11.17 -19.49
N GLU A 438 14.76 12.17 -18.94
CA GLU A 438 15.40 13.33 -18.31
C GLU A 438 16.13 12.96 -17.02
N THR A 439 15.60 12.00 -16.26
CA THR A 439 16.24 11.46 -15.06
C THR A 439 17.59 10.82 -15.43
N ILE A 440 17.60 9.89 -16.39
CA ILE A 440 18.82 9.20 -16.84
C ILE A 440 19.83 10.23 -17.37
N ARG A 441 19.40 11.18 -18.21
CA ARG A 441 20.26 12.24 -18.76
C ARG A 441 20.93 13.05 -17.65
N GLY A 442 20.15 13.52 -16.67
CA GLY A 442 20.66 14.35 -15.57
C GLY A 442 21.68 13.61 -14.70
N PHE A 443 21.39 12.37 -14.30
CA PHE A 443 22.35 11.60 -13.50
C PHE A 443 23.61 11.20 -14.27
N LYS A 444 23.48 10.88 -15.57
CA LYS A 444 24.62 10.56 -16.44
C LYS A 444 25.59 11.75 -16.55
N MET A 445 25.08 12.97 -16.73
CA MET A 445 25.90 14.19 -16.78
C MET A 445 26.65 14.47 -15.46
N ILE A 446 25.98 14.25 -14.31
CA ILE A 446 26.60 14.45 -12.99
C ILE A 446 27.72 13.42 -12.75
N VAL A 447 27.46 12.14 -13.07
CA VAL A 447 28.45 11.07 -12.90
C VAL A 447 29.64 11.25 -13.85
N ALA A 448 29.40 11.67 -15.10
CA ALA A 448 30.43 11.94 -16.10
C ALA A 448 31.31 13.16 -15.76
N GLY A 449 30.87 14.03 -14.85
CA GLY A 449 31.62 15.21 -14.39
C GLY A 449 31.33 16.50 -15.17
N GLU A 450 30.37 16.49 -16.08
CA GLU A 450 29.99 17.68 -16.86
C GLU A 450 29.47 18.81 -15.95
N CYS A 451 28.92 18.43 -14.79
CA CYS A 451 28.32 19.33 -13.81
C CYS A 451 29.26 19.69 -12.64
N ASP A 452 30.56 19.38 -12.72
CA ASP A 452 31.50 19.57 -11.60
C ASP A 452 31.70 21.04 -11.21
N HIS A 453 31.55 21.97 -12.16
CA HIS A 453 31.68 23.41 -11.94
C HIS A 453 30.49 24.06 -11.21
N LEU A 454 29.33 23.37 -11.16
CA LEU A 454 28.11 23.91 -10.54
C LEU A 454 28.14 23.78 -9.01
N PRO A 455 27.56 24.73 -8.26
CA PRO A 455 27.47 24.64 -6.80
C PRO A 455 26.47 23.56 -6.36
N GLU A 456 26.71 22.92 -5.22
CA GLU A 456 25.83 21.85 -4.68
C GLU A 456 24.37 22.30 -4.50
N GLN A 457 24.17 23.56 -4.09
CA GLN A 457 22.85 24.14 -3.83
C GLN A 457 21.97 24.25 -5.08
N ALA A 458 22.56 24.26 -6.27
CA ALA A 458 21.84 24.28 -7.53
C ALA A 458 21.04 22.99 -7.77
N PHE A 459 21.46 21.87 -7.17
CA PHE A 459 20.83 20.56 -7.33
C PHE A 459 19.72 20.28 -6.30
N TYR A 460 19.52 21.17 -5.33
CA TYR A 460 18.54 20.96 -4.27
C TYR A 460 17.14 21.43 -4.71
N MET A 461 16.12 20.58 -4.53
CA MET A 461 14.71 20.87 -4.84
C MET A 461 14.52 21.43 -6.26
N VAL A 462 15.00 20.68 -7.26
CA VAL A 462 14.83 20.97 -8.70
C VAL A 462 14.26 19.74 -9.41
N GLY A 463 13.58 19.95 -10.54
CA GLY A 463 13.07 18.87 -11.39
C GLY A 463 14.18 18.28 -12.26
N THR A 464 14.37 18.84 -13.44
CA THR A 464 15.35 18.39 -14.45
C THR A 464 16.75 18.98 -14.24
N ILE A 465 17.73 18.47 -14.99
CA ILE A 465 19.10 18.98 -14.95
C ILE A 465 19.19 20.43 -15.46
N ASP A 466 18.36 20.81 -16.43
CA ASP A 466 18.33 22.16 -16.99
C ASP A 466 17.95 23.20 -15.92
N GLU A 467 17.00 22.86 -15.04
CA GLU A 467 16.64 23.71 -13.90
C GLU A 467 17.80 23.89 -12.91
N ALA A 468 18.67 22.88 -12.75
CA ALA A 468 19.89 23.02 -11.94
C ALA A 468 20.85 24.04 -12.56
N PHE A 469 21.05 24.01 -13.89
CA PHE A 469 21.85 25.01 -14.59
C PHE A 469 21.26 26.42 -14.48
N GLU A 470 19.93 26.57 -14.55
CA GLU A 470 19.27 27.86 -14.37
C GLU A 470 19.41 28.38 -12.93
N LYS A 471 19.26 27.49 -11.94
CA LYS A 471 19.40 27.84 -10.53
C LYS A 471 20.85 28.23 -10.19
N ALA A 472 21.83 27.56 -10.78
CA ALA A 472 23.24 27.91 -10.64
C ALA A 472 23.62 29.29 -11.19
N LYS A 473 22.79 29.90 -12.05
CA LYS A 473 23.00 31.30 -12.49
C LYS A 473 22.49 32.32 -11.47
N LYS A 474 21.65 31.90 -10.52
CA LYS A 474 21.01 32.75 -9.51
C LYS A 474 21.67 32.63 -8.14
N VAL A 475 22.45 31.57 -7.91
CA VAL A 475 23.21 31.28 -6.70
C VAL A 475 24.68 31.52 -7.01
#